data_AF-A0A3D2R771-F1
#
_entry.id   AF-A0A3D2R771-F1
#
_cell.length_a   1.000
_cell.length_b   1.000
_cell.length_c   1.000
_cell.angle_alpha   90.00
_cell.angle_beta   90.00
_cell.angle_gamma   90.00
#
_symmetry.space_group_name_H-M   'P 1'
#
loop_
_entity.id
_entity.type
_entity.pdbx_description
1 polymer ?
#
loop_
_entity_poly.entity_id
_entity_poly.type
_entity_poly.pdbx_seq_one_letter_code
_entity_poly.pdbx_strand_id
1 'polypeptide(L)'
;MKNGLLLVFSMMMLVQNAFAQDEIPPQPITTGVPFLLIAADARAGGMGDIGVATSADAFSQQWNPSKYAFSTSEQGFGVTYTPYLS
;
A
#
# COMPACT_ATOMS: atom_id res chain seq x y z
N MET A 1 41.39 -14.78 43.19
CA MET A 1 41.29 -13.40 42.64
C MET A 1 41.26 -13.36 41.12
N LYS A 2 42.09 -14.12 40.40
CA LYS A 2 42.13 -14.13 38.92
C LYS A 2 40.82 -14.59 38.24
N ASN A 3 40.15 -15.61 38.79
CA ASN A 3 38.94 -16.18 38.20
C ASN A 3 37.70 -15.28 38.36
N GLY A 4 37.64 -14.49 39.45
CA GLY A 4 36.57 -13.51 39.65
C GLY A 4 36.66 -12.34 38.69
N LEU A 5 37.89 -11.90 38.39
CA LEU A 5 38.14 -10.84 37.41
C LEU A 5 37.73 -11.25 35.99
N LEU A 6 38.02 -12.50 35.61
CA LEU A 6 37.59 -13.08 34.32
C LEU A 6 36.06 -13.14 34.18
N LEU A 7 35.35 -13.43 35.28
CA LEU A 7 33.89 -13.52 35.29
C LEU A 7 33.23 -12.14 35.12
N VAL A 8 33.77 -11.10 35.76
CA VAL A 8 33.29 -9.72 35.60
C VAL A 8 33.53 -9.21 34.17
N PHE A 9 34.69 -9.53 33.60
CA PHE A 9 35.02 -9.16 32.22
C PHE A 9 34.10 -9.84 31.19
N SER A 10 33.78 -11.12 31.40
CA SER A 10 32.79 -11.87 30.61
C SER A 10 31.39 -11.24 30.68
N MET A 11 30.95 -10.83 31.87
CA MET A 11 29.66 -10.20 32.08
C MET A 11 29.54 -8.84 31.36
N MET A 12 30.61 -8.06 31.31
CA MET A 12 30.65 -6.77 30.59
C MET A 12 30.55 -6.93 29.06
N MET A 13 31.05 -8.03 28.50
CA MET A 13 30.95 -8.31 27.06
C MET A 13 29.52 -8.66 26.60
N LEU A 14 28.65 -9.09 27.53
CA LEU A 14 27.25 -9.47 27.22
C LEU A 14 26.29 -8.26 27.16
N VAL A 15 26.73 -7.06 27.54
CA VAL A 15 25.87 -5.85 27.62
C VAL A 15 25.96 -4.98 26.36
N GLN A 16 26.48 -5.49 25.25
CA GLN A 16 26.57 -4.69 24.02
C GLN A 16 25.22 -4.65 23.30
N ASN A 17 24.68 -3.43 23.12
CA ASN A 17 23.51 -3.18 22.27
C ASN A 17 23.92 -3.35 20.81
N ALA A 18 23.56 -4.47 20.20
CA ALA A 18 23.74 -4.71 18.77
C ALA A 18 22.60 -4.05 17.99
N PHE A 19 22.86 -2.90 17.37
CA PHE A 19 21.97 -2.34 16.35
C PHE A 19 22.32 -3.01 15.01
N ALA A 20 21.47 -3.92 14.55
CA ALA A 20 21.76 -4.77 13.38
C ALA A 20 21.14 -4.28 12.07
N GLN A 21 20.40 -3.16 12.08
CA GLN A 21 19.61 -2.71 10.94
C GLN A 21 19.76 -1.20 10.79
N ASP A 22 20.50 -0.76 9.77
CA ASP A 22 20.32 0.59 9.24
C ASP A 22 18.96 0.62 8.55
N GLU A 23 18.04 1.41 9.10
CA GLU A 23 16.70 1.60 8.53
C GLU A 23 16.87 2.32 7.19
N ILE A 24 16.80 1.59 6.07
CA ILE A 24 16.79 2.21 4.75
C ILE A 24 15.48 3.00 4.66
N PRO A 25 15.54 4.34 4.55
CA PRO A 25 14.32 5.13 4.45
C PRO A 25 13.53 4.70 3.21
N PRO A 26 12.19 4.71 3.27
CA PRO A 26 11.36 4.42 2.11
C PRO A 26 11.77 5.31 0.94
N GLN A 27 12.06 4.71 -0.21
CA GLN A 27 12.36 5.41 -1.45
C GLN A 27 11.22 5.17 -2.46
N PRO A 28 10.05 5.83 -2.26
CA PRO A 28 8.92 5.65 -3.16
C PRO A 28 9.22 6.23 -4.54
N ILE A 29 8.68 5.60 -5.57
CA ILE A 29 8.69 6.17 -6.92
C ILE A 29 7.79 7.41 -6.94
N THR A 30 8.37 8.56 -7.28
CA THR A 30 7.61 9.81 -7.41
C THR A 30 6.88 9.80 -8.74
N THR A 31 5.55 9.78 -8.71
CA THR A 31 4.70 9.97 -9.89
C THR A 31 4.24 11.41 -9.96
N GLY A 32 4.06 11.96 -11.16
CA GLY A 32 3.62 13.35 -11.31
C GLY A 32 2.18 13.60 -10.85
N VAL A 33 1.34 12.56 -10.86
CA VAL A 33 -0.10 12.65 -10.61
C VAL A 33 -0.56 11.50 -9.71
N PRO A 34 -0.12 11.46 -8.43
CA PRO A 34 -0.33 10.30 -7.55
C PRO A 34 -1.82 10.05 -7.22
N PHE A 35 -2.67 11.08 -7.29
CA PHE A 35 -4.09 10.93 -6.99
C PHE A 35 -4.85 10.05 -8.01
N LEU A 36 -4.31 9.83 -9.22
CA LEU A 36 -4.91 8.89 -10.19
C LEU A 36 -4.82 7.44 -9.73
N LEU A 37 -3.95 7.14 -8.77
CA LEU A 37 -3.82 5.81 -8.18
C LEU A 37 -4.88 5.54 -7.10
N ILE A 38 -5.62 6.56 -6.65
CA ILE A 38 -6.68 6.41 -5.65
C ILE A 38 -7.94 5.94 -6.37
N ALA A 39 -8.52 4.82 -5.93
CA ALA A 39 -9.81 4.35 -6.44
C ALA A 39 -10.89 5.42 -6.25
N ALA A 40 -11.50 5.86 -7.35
CA ALA A 40 -12.59 6.83 -7.28
C ALA A 40 -13.91 6.17 -6.88
N ASP A 41 -14.09 4.86 -7.12
CA ASP A 41 -15.37 4.18 -6.93
C ASP A 41 -15.40 3.23 -5.72
N ALA A 42 -16.57 3.14 -5.09
CA ALA A 42 -16.79 2.30 -3.92
C ALA A 42 -16.73 0.80 -4.22
N ARG A 43 -17.03 0.37 -5.46
CA ARG A 43 -17.11 -1.04 -5.80
C ARG A 43 -15.71 -1.65 -5.88
N ALA A 44 -14.84 -1.12 -6.73
CA ALA A 44 -13.47 -1.59 -6.86
C ALA A 44 -12.67 -1.32 -5.60
N GLY A 45 -12.83 -0.14 -4.99
CA GLY A 45 -12.18 0.20 -3.72
C GLY A 45 -12.58 -0.75 -2.59
N GLY A 46 -13.87 -1.09 -2.46
CA GLY A 46 -14.37 -2.05 -1.47
C GLY A 46 -13.89 -3.49 -1.70
N MET A 47 -13.42 -3.82 -2.90
CA MET A 47 -12.80 -5.11 -3.22
C MET A 47 -11.27 -5.09 -3.07
N GLY A 48 -10.68 -3.99 -2.59
CA GLY A 48 -9.23 -3.84 -2.46
C GLY A 48 -8.55 -3.44 -3.76
N ASP A 49 -9.12 -2.46 -4.47
CA ASP A 49 -8.55 -1.85 -5.68
C ASP A 49 -8.39 -2.82 -6.86
N ILE A 50 -9.31 -3.78 -7.01
CA ILE A 50 -9.27 -4.81 -8.06
C ILE A 50 -10.28 -4.59 -9.19
N GLY A 51 -10.47 -3.35 -9.65
CA GLY A 51 -11.50 -3.02 -10.65
C GLY A 51 -11.26 -3.50 -12.09
N VAL A 52 -10.07 -4.04 -12.39
CA VAL A 52 -9.66 -4.42 -13.76
C VAL A 52 -10.46 -5.61 -14.31
N ALA A 53 -10.73 -6.60 -13.46
CA ALA A 53 -11.37 -7.87 -13.84
C ALA A 53 -12.86 -7.94 -13.47
N THR A 54 -13.47 -6.81 -13.13
CA THR A 54 -14.89 -6.74 -12.77
C THR A 54 -15.77 -6.66 -14.01
N SER A 55 -17.06 -6.89 -13.86
CA SER A 55 -18.04 -6.59 -14.93
C SER A 55 -18.05 -5.10 -15.27
N ALA A 56 -18.47 -4.78 -16.50
CA ALA A 56 -18.61 -3.41 -16.98
C ALA A 56 -19.51 -2.57 -16.07
N ASP A 57 -19.10 -1.34 -15.79
CA ASP A 57 -19.80 -0.36 -14.97
C ASP A 57 -19.38 1.07 -15.35
N ALA A 58 -20.07 2.08 -14.79
CA ALA A 58 -19.79 3.50 -15.07
C ALA A 58 -18.34 3.90 -14.74
N PHE A 59 -17.69 3.21 -13.80
CA PHE A 59 -16.33 3.50 -13.32
C PHE A 59 -15.23 2.75 -14.09
N SER A 60 -15.60 1.99 -15.12
CA SER A 60 -14.67 1.21 -15.94
C SER A 60 -13.61 2.08 -16.62
N GLN A 61 -13.86 3.38 -16.81
CA GLN A 61 -12.89 4.33 -17.36
C GLN A 61 -11.57 4.42 -16.55
N GLN A 62 -11.63 4.28 -15.22
CA GLN A 62 -10.44 4.34 -14.36
C GLN A 62 -9.66 3.02 -14.41
N TRP A 63 -10.35 1.88 -14.50
CA TRP A 63 -9.76 0.55 -14.31
C TRP A 63 -9.41 -0.16 -15.61
N ASN A 64 -10.37 -0.23 -16.53
CA ASN A 64 -10.24 -0.90 -17.82
C ASN A 64 -11.38 -0.44 -18.75
N PRO A 65 -11.13 0.55 -19.64
CA PRO A 65 -12.14 1.05 -20.58
C PRO A 65 -12.63 0.00 -21.58
N SER A 66 -11.86 -1.07 -21.82
CA SER A 66 -12.31 -2.15 -22.73
C SER A 66 -13.52 -2.91 -22.20
N LYS A 67 -13.80 -2.84 -20.89
CA LYS A 67 -15.01 -3.42 -20.28
C LYS A 67 -16.29 -2.84 -20.89
N TYR A 68 -16.27 -1.60 -21.39
CA TYR A 68 -17.46 -0.98 -22.00
C TYR A 68 -18.01 -1.75 -23.20
N ALA A 69 -17.16 -2.49 -23.94
CA ALA A 69 -17.60 -3.36 -25.04
C ALA A 69 -18.53 -4.51 -24.58
N PHE A 70 -18.50 -4.84 -23.28
CA PHE A 70 -19.32 -5.88 -22.67
C PHE A 70 -20.45 -5.29 -21.79
N SER A 71 -20.71 -3.99 -21.90
CA SER A 71 -21.82 -3.35 -21.19
C SER A 71 -23.16 -3.88 -21.70
N THR A 72 -24.04 -4.29 -20.78
CA THR A 72 -25.42 -4.68 -21.10
C THR A 72 -26.35 -3.48 -21.26
N SER A 73 -25.91 -2.29 -20.84
CA SER A 73 -26.66 -1.04 -20.92
C SER A 73 -26.03 -0.10 -21.94
N GLU A 74 -26.85 0.60 -22.72
CA GLU A 74 -26.39 1.53 -23.75
C GLU A 74 -25.67 2.76 -23.16
N GLN A 75 -26.10 3.22 -21.98
CA GLN A 75 -25.58 4.41 -21.32
C GLN A 75 -25.60 4.22 -19.79
N GLY A 76 -24.66 4.87 -19.10
CA GLY A 76 -24.60 4.85 -17.63
C GLY A 76 -23.81 6.04 -17.11
N PHE A 77 -24.22 6.58 -15.97
CA PHE A 77 -23.57 7.70 -15.29
C PHE A 77 -23.40 7.37 -13.81
N GLY A 78 -22.25 7.72 -13.24
CA GLY A 78 -21.92 7.47 -11.84
C GLY A 78 -21.22 8.67 -11.22
N VAL A 79 -21.63 9.02 -10.01
CA VAL A 79 -20.98 10.06 -9.19
C VAL A 79 -20.57 9.41 -7.88
N THR A 80 -19.37 9.73 -7.42
CA THR A 80 -18.74 9.13 -6.26
C THR A 80 -17.97 10.21 -5.50
N TYR A 81 -17.87 10.02 -4.19
CA TYR A 81 -17.17 10.92 -3.29
C TYR A 81 -16.36 10.10 -2.29
N THR A 82 -15.04 10.26 -2.33
CA THR A 82 -14.11 9.61 -1.41
C THR A 82 -13.56 10.67 -0.44
N PRO A 83 -14.08 10.77 0.79
CA PRO A 83 -13.53 11.69 1.78
C PRO A 83 -12.13 11.23 2.21
N TYR A 84 -11.23 12.18 2.46
CA TYR A 84 -9.91 11.89 3.05
C TYR A 84 -9.97 12.14 4.56
N LEU A 85 -9.63 11.13 5.36
CA LEU A 85 -9.59 11.19 6.84
C LEU A 85 -10.96 11.50 7.50
N SER A 86 -11.97 10.69 7.18
CA SER A 86 -13.31 10.74 7.79
C SER A 86 -13.31 10.53 9.30
#